data_AF-A0A286KBY2-F1
#
_entry.id   AF-A0A286KBY2-F1
#
_cell.length_a   1.000
_cell.length_b   1.000
_cell.length_c   1.000
_cell.angle_alpha   90.00
_cell.angle_beta   90.00
_cell.angle_gamma   90.00
#
_symmetry.space_group_name_H-M   'P 1'
#
loop_
_entity.id
_entity.type
_entity.pdbx_description
1 polymer ?
#
loop_
_entity_poly.entity_id
_entity_poly.type
_entity_poly.pdbx_seq_one_letter_code
_entity_poly.pdbx_strand_id
1 'polypeptide(L)'
;MILIVAYYSLNGYTQDSSVKSIQETLRTTAISNRDDSVRIEKGRFILMKDDFEKDFKEKFNKGKNLNNDTTKYDFDYLSDGKDGIKAIKVKAVSGKQTYQATCVLNVAD
;
A
#
# COMPACT_ATOMS: atom_id res chain seq x y z
N MET A 1 7.01 19.85 -7.67
CA MET A 1 7.15 18.39 -7.87
C MET A 1 5.78 17.74 -7.72
N ILE A 2 4.90 17.84 -8.72
CA ILE A 2 3.49 17.38 -8.66
C ILE A 2 3.24 16.16 -9.58
N LEU A 3 4.16 15.89 -10.50
CA LEU A 3 3.98 14.88 -11.55
C LEU A 3 4.06 13.42 -11.06
N ILE A 4 4.84 13.14 -10.01
CA ILE A 4 5.05 11.76 -9.53
C ILE A 4 3.81 11.24 -8.80
N VAL A 5 3.16 12.07 -7.97
CA VAL A 5 1.94 11.70 -7.25
C VAL A 5 0.80 11.39 -8.24
N ALA A 6 0.67 12.18 -9.30
CA ALA A 6 -0.32 11.94 -10.35
C ALA A 6 -0.13 10.57 -11.04
N TYR A 7 1.13 10.16 -11.30
CA TYR A 7 1.41 8.84 -11.90
C TYR A 7 0.98 7.68 -10.98
N TYR A 8 1.17 7.83 -9.67
CA TYR A 8 0.68 6.87 -8.69
C TYR A 8 -0.86 6.85 -8.60
N SER A 9 -1.53 7.98 -8.84
CA SER A 9 -3.00 8.10 -8.78
C SER A 9 -3.73 7.69 -10.06
N LEU A 10 -3.05 7.64 -11.22
CA LEU A 10 -3.71 7.53 -12.53
C LEU A 10 -4.15 6.11 -12.94
N ASN A 11 -3.67 5.04 -12.29
CA ASN A 11 -4.00 3.65 -12.68
C ASN A 11 -5.07 2.96 -11.81
N GLY A 12 -5.94 3.73 -11.14
CA GLY A 12 -6.97 3.20 -10.22
C GLY A 12 -8.42 3.36 -10.68
N TYR A 13 -8.67 3.68 -11.96
CA TYR A 13 -10.02 3.98 -12.47
C TYR A 13 -10.72 2.77 -13.09
N THR A 14 -10.92 1.71 -12.31
CA THR A 14 -12.03 0.77 -12.55
C THR A 14 -12.86 0.71 -11.27
N GLN A 15 -13.98 1.42 -11.30
CA GLN A 15 -15.01 1.40 -10.26
C GLN A 15 -15.52 -0.02 -10.08
N ASP A 16 -15.06 -0.73 -9.07
CA ASP A 16 -15.76 -1.91 -8.58
C ASP A 16 -15.25 -2.22 -7.17
N SER A 17 -16.14 -2.60 -6.27
CA SER A 17 -15.94 -2.85 -4.82
C SER A 17 -14.58 -3.44 -4.38
N SER A 18 -13.94 -4.24 -5.23
CA SER A 18 -12.62 -4.83 -5.00
C SER A 18 -11.49 -3.82 -4.80
N VAL A 19 -11.44 -2.72 -5.55
CA VAL A 19 -10.35 -1.73 -5.42
C VAL A 19 -10.42 -1.03 -4.06
N LYS A 20 -11.64 -0.71 -3.60
CA LYS A 20 -11.86 -0.09 -2.29
C LYS A 20 -11.45 -1.02 -1.15
N SER A 21 -11.82 -2.30 -1.22
CA SER A 21 -11.43 -3.30 -0.23
C SER A 21 -9.90 -3.48 -0.13
N ILE A 22 -9.21 -3.45 -1.27
CA ILE A 22 -7.74 -3.47 -1.29
C ILE A 22 -7.17 -2.20 -0.68
N GLN A 23 -7.69 -1.03 -1.03
CA GLN A 23 -7.24 0.25 -0.48
C GLN A 23 -7.45 0.34 1.04
N GLU A 24 -8.57 -0.17 1.56
CA GLU A 24 -8.83 -0.23 3.00
C GLU A 24 -7.88 -1.19 3.72
N THR A 25 -7.62 -2.36 3.13
CA THR A 25 -6.65 -3.32 3.65
C THR A 25 -5.26 -2.71 3.65
N LEU A 26 -4.90 -2.02 2.57
CA LEU A 26 -3.61 -1.35 2.39
C LEU A 26 -3.41 -0.25 3.43
N ARG A 27 -4.42 0.62 3.62
CA ARG A 27 -4.39 1.72 4.57
C ARG A 27 -4.34 1.22 6.02
N THR A 28 -5.19 0.26 6.37
CA THR A 28 -5.24 -0.31 7.73
C THR A 28 -3.92 -1.01 8.08
N THR A 29 -3.36 -1.75 7.13
CA THR A 29 -2.09 -2.45 7.33
C THR A 29 -0.92 -1.47 7.45
N ALA A 30 -0.92 -0.41 6.64
CA ALA A 30 0.08 0.64 6.76
C ALA A 30 0.04 1.27 8.16
N ILE A 31 -1.13 1.72 8.61
CA ILE A 31 -1.30 2.35 9.93
C ILE A 31 -0.87 1.40 11.06
N SER A 32 -1.21 0.12 10.98
CA SER A 32 -0.85 -0.89 11.99
C SER A 32 0.64 -1.19 12.06
N ASN A 33 1.38 -0.95 10.98
CA ASN A 33 2.83 -1.20 10.87
C ASN A 33 3.62 0.11 10.83
N ARG A 34 3.00 1.21 11.26
CA ARG A 34 3.67 2.50 11.42
C ARG A 34 4.70 2.37 12.52
N ASP A 35 5.92 2.83 12.26
CA ASP A 35 6.96 2.88 13.27
C ASP A 35 6.72 4.07 14.21
N ASP A 36 6.07 3.81 15.33
CA ASP A 36 5.77 4.78 16.40
C ASP A 36 6.96 5.07 17.31
N SER A 37 8.05 4.31 17.19
CA SER A 37 9.24 4.47 18.03
C SER A 37 10.12 5.64 17.59
N VAL A 38 9.98 6.06 16.33
CA VAL A 38 10.68 7.22 15.80
C VAL A 38 9.93 8.49 16.22
N ARG A 39 10.63 9.47 16.79
CA ARG A 39 10.07 10.79 17.08
C ARG A 39 9.89 11.54 15.77
N ILE A 40 8.82 11.22 15.03
CA ILE A 40 8.61 11.70 13.67
C ILE A 40 8.13 13.16 13.69
N GLU A 41 8.72 13.99 12.82
CA GLU A 41 8.20 15.34 12.54
C GLU A 41 6.73 15.22 12.08
N LYS A 42 5.88 16.18 12.51
CA LYS A 42 4.49 16.25 12.05
C LYS A 42 4.46 16.11 10.52
N GLY A 43 3.73 15.12 10.04
CA GLY A 43 3.56 14.87 8.61
C GLY A 43 4.48 13.84 7.98
N ARG A 44 5.34 13.16 8.75
CA ARG A 44 6.16 12.05 8.24
C ARG A 44 5.61 10.69 8.69
N PHE A 45 5.46 9.77 7.74
CA PHE A 45 5.02 8.40 7.98
C PHE A 45 6.18 7.44 7.72
N ILE A 46 6.59 6.70 8.74
CA ILE A 46 7.62 5.66 8.64
C ILE A 46 6.94 4.31 8.85
N LEU A 47 7.34 3.32 8.05
CA LEU A 47 6.72 2.01 7.98
C LEU A 47 7.81 0.94 8.03
N MET A 48 7.64 -0.07 8.88
CA MET A 48 8.44 -1.29 8.79
C MET A 48 7.98 -2.09 7.57
N LYS A 49 8.71 -1.96 6.45
CA LYS A 49 8.30 -2.52 5.15
C LYS A 49 8.10 -4.04 5.21
N ASP A 50 9.01 -4.75 5.86
CA ASP A 50 8.95 -6.22 5.93
C ASP A 50 7.69 -6.70 6.67
N ASP A 51 7.39 -6.08 7.82
CA ASP A 51 6.19 -6.41 8.60
C ASP A 51 4.91 -6.00 7.86
N PHE A 52 4.92 -4.83 7.22
CA PHE A 52 3.82 -4.38 6.39
C PHE A 52 3.53 -5.34 5.23
N GLU A 53 4.54 -5.75 4.47
CA GLU A 53 4.36 -6.64 3.33
C GLU A 53 3.82 -8.00 3.76
N LYS A 54 4.34 -8.54 4.87
CA LYS A 54 3.87 -9.79 5.45
C LYS A 54 2.41 -9.70 5.87
N ASP A 55 2.07 -8.68 6.66
CA ASP A 55 0.70 -8.44 7.11
C ASP A 55 -0.26 -8.22 5.94
N PHE A 56 0.18 -7.48 4.92
CA PHE A 56 -0.65 -7.18 3.76
C PHE A 56 -0.95 -8.47 2.98
N LYS A 57 0.09 -9.29 2.72
CA LYS A 57 -0.08 -10.58 2.05
C LYS A 57 -1.06 -11.46 2.82
N GLU A 58 -0.92 -11.57 4.13
CA GLU A 58 -1.82 -12.38 4.96
C GLU A 58 -3.27 -11.88 4.92
N LYS A 59 -3.49 -10.59 5.21
CA LYS A 59 -4.83 -9.98 5.25
C LYS A 59 -5.50 -10.00 3.87
N PHE A 60 -4.75 -9.69 2.81
CA PHE A 60 -5.28 -9.67 1.45
C PHE A 60 -5.64 -11.06 0.95
N ASN A 61 -4.78 -12.06 1.16
CA ASN A 61 -5.07 -13.44 0.79
C ASN A 61 -6.29 -13.98 1.53
N LYS A 62 -6.36 -13.75 2.85
CA LYS A 62 -7.51 -14.16 3.67
C LYS A 62 -8.80 -13.49 3.21
N GLY A 63 -8.76 -12.18 2.92
CA GLY A 63 -9.93 -11.43 2.47
C GLY A 63 -10.43 -11.80 1.07
N LYS A 64 -9.56 -12.33 0.21
CA LYS A 64 -9.89 -12.72 -1.17
C LYS A 64 -9.90 -14.24 -1.40
N ASN A 65 -9.70 -15.05 -0.36
CA ASN A 65 -9.50 -16.51 -0.45
C ASN A 65 -8.46 -16.90 -1.52
N LEU A 66 -7.35 -16.17 -1.58
CA LEU A 66 -6.27 -16.41 -2.53
C LEU A 66 -5.20 -17.33 -1.91
N ASN A 67 -4.55 -18.13 -2.76
CA ASN A 67 -3.41 -18.94 -2.33
C ASN A 67 -2.13 -18.08 -2.35
N ASN A 68 -1.43 -18.05 -1.22
CA ASN A 68 -0.21 -17.27 -1.04
C ASN A 68 0.95 -17.79 -1.92
N ASP A 69 0.97 -19.11 -2.20
CA ASP A 69 2.06 -19.74 -2.97
C ASP A 69 2.01 -19.43 -4.47
N THR A 70 0.84 -19.02 -4.98
CA THR A 70 0.63 -18.76 -6.41
C THR A 70 0.44 -17.28 -6.72
N THR A 71 0.31 -16.43 -5.69
CA THR A 71 0.06 -15.01 -5.84
C THR A 71 1.37 -14.23 -5.77
N LYS A 72 1.73 -13.56 -6.87
CA LYS A 72 2.93 -12.70 -6.94
C LYS A 72 2.58 -11.29 -6.50
N TYR A 73 3.39 -10.73 -5.60
CA TYR A 73 3.22 -9.37 -5.11
C TYR A 73 4.36 -8.48 -5.53
N ASP A 74 4.03 -7.24 -5.86
CA ASP A 74 4.97 -6.16 -6.14
C ASP A 74 4.55 -4.93 -5.34
N PHE A 75 5.50 -4.38 -4.59
CA PHE A 75 5.30 -3.25 -3.67
C PHE A 75 6.19 -2.08 -4.10
N ASP A 76 5.54 -1.00 -4.50
CA ASP A 76 6.19 0.26 -4.88
C ASP A 76 5.97 1.29 -3.77
N TYR A 77 7.06 1.90 -3.30
CA TYR A 77 7.03 2.92 -2.24
C TYR A 77 7.46 4.28 -2.79
N LEU A 78 6.60 5.28 -2.62
CA LEU A 78 6.96 6.67 -2.89
C LEU A 78 7.57 7.29 -1.63
N SER A 79 8.89 7.53 -1.62
CA SER A 79 9.59 8.17 -0.50
C SER A 79 9.32 9.68 -0.43
N ASP A 80 9.38 10.25 0.78
CA ASP A 80 9.36 11.70 0.99
C ASP A 80 10.68 12.41 0.62
N GLY A 81 11.75 11.65 0.32
CA GLY A 81 13.12 12.12 0.11
C GLY A 81 14.04 11.85 1.30
N LYS A 82 13.51 11.30 2.40
CA LYS A 82 14.22 10.75 3.56
C LYS A 82 13.67 9.32 3.82
N ASP A 83 13.60 8.89 5.08
CA ASP A 83 13.02 7.59 5.49
C ASP A 83 11.48 7.56 5.52
N GLY A 84 10.81 8.66 5.13
CA GLY A 84 9.35 8.73 5.12
C GLY A 84 8.72 8.16 3.84
N ILE A 85 7.49 7.66 3.95
CA ILE A 85 6.70 7.12 2.84
C ILE A 85 5.46 8.00 2.62
N LYS A 86 5.32 8.53 1.41
CA LYS A 86 4.18 9.34 0.95
C LYS A 86 3.06 8.52 0.33
N ALA A 87 3.39 7.42 -0.33
CA ALA A 87 2.41 6.53 -0.92
C ALA A 87 2.95 5.11 -1.05
N ILE A 88 2.03 4.15 -1.02
CA ILE A 88 2.32 2.74 -1.26
C ILE A 88 1.42 2.29 -2.39
N LYS A 89 2.00 1.62 -3.39
CA LYS A 89 1.26 0.93 -4.44
C LYS A 89 1.57 -0.55 -4.34
N VAL A 90 0.52 -1.36 -4.49
CA VAL A 90 0.63 -2.81 -4.49
C VAL A 90 -0.01 -3.35 -5.74
N LYS A 91 0.68 -4.30 -6.38
CA LYS A 91 0.16 -5.12 -7.46
C LYS A 91 0.26 -6.59 -7.05
N ALA A 92 -0.87 -7.26 -6.99
CA ALA A 92 -0.95 -8.69 -6.72
C ALA A 92 -1.49 -9.42 -7.98
N VAL A 93 -0.78 -10.45 -8.44
CA VAL A 93 -1.15 -11.24 -9.62
C VAL A 93 -1.40 -12.68 -9.16
N SER A 94 -2.63 -13.15 -9.31
CA SER A 94 -3.04 -14.52 -8.97
C SER A 94 -3.67 -15.16 -10.20
N GLY A 95 -2.94 -16.07 -10.85
CA GLY A 95 -3.36 -16.68 -12.12
C GLY A 95 -3.60 -15.64 -13.21
N LYS A 96 -4.85 -15.51 -13.68
CA LYS A 96 -5.26 -14.53 -14.70
C LYS A 96 -5.74 -13.19 -14.12
N GLN A 97 -5.86 -13.09 -12.80
CA GLN A 97 -6.38 -11.90 -12.13
C GLN A 97 -5.23 -11.01 -11.66
N THR A 98 -5.32 -9.71 -11.96
CA THR A 98 -4.42 -8.69 -11.45
C THR A 98 -5.19 -7.73 -10.58
N TYR A 99 -4.74 -7.58 -9.35
CA TYR A 99 -5.25 -6.64 -8.36
C TYR A 99 -4.22 -5.53 -8.19
N GLN A 100 -4.65 -4.28 -8.29
CA GLN A 100 -3.77 -3.14 -8.09
C GLN A 100 -4.47 -2.08 -7.26
N ALA A 101 -3.75 -1.52 -6.29
CA ALA A 101 -4.22 -0.40 -5.52
C ALA A 101 -3.06 0.52 -5.14
N THR A 102 -3.41 1.77 -4.90
CA THR A 102 -2.49 2.78 -4.37
C THR A 102 -3.14 3.46 -3.19
N CYS A 103 -2.39 3.57 -2.09
CA CYS A 103 -2.74 4.33 -0.91
C CYS A 103 -1.78 5.50 -0.78
N VAL A 104 -2.31 6.72 -0.81
CA VAL A 104 -1.54 7.93 -0.50
C VAL A 104 -1.61 8.13 1.00
N LEU A 105 -0.45 8.06 1.65
CA LEU A 105 -0.25 8.34 3.06
C LEU A 105 0.05 9.84 3.17
N ASN A 106 -0.90 10.66 2.76
CA ASN A 106 -0.78 12.09 2.98
C ASN A 106 -0.97 12.31 4.47
N VAL A 107 0.13 12.58 5.17
CA VAL A 107 0.08 13.11 6.53
C VAL A 107 0.27 14.63 6.38
N ALA A 108 -0.67 15.30 5.73
CA ALA A 108 -0.77 16.75 5.71
C ALA A 108 -2.24 17.08 5.92
N ASP A 109 -2.66 17.85 6.93
CA ASP A 109 -2.01 18.48 8.09
C ASP A 109 -3.09 18.48 9.19
#